data_AF-A0A349MDC5-F1
#
_entry.id   AF-A0A349MDC5-F1
#
_cell.length_a   1.000
_cell.length_b   1.000
_cell.length_c   1.000
_cell.angle_alpha   90.00
_cell.angle_beta   90.00
_cell.angle_gamma   90.00
#
_symmetry.space_group_name_H-M   'P 1'
#
loop_
_entity.id
_entity.type
_entity.pdbx_description
1 polymer ?
#
loop_
_entity_poly.entity_id
_entity_poly.type
_entity_poly.pdbx_seq_one_letter_code
_entity_poly.pdbx_strand_id
1 'polypeptide(L)'
;SGLSKLDAEHPSLTAAYRNGHRTIDIPKQRRAVGDKLIMREVRANNLQGFDATIPLRSLVAVSGVSGSGKSTLITQLLVPAIQAELDGFGGNPKGFASLEGDLGTLEHLEFVNQNPIGKSSRSNPVTYVKAFDEIRSLLADTSHAKARGLKP
;
A
#
# COMPACT_ATOMS: atom_id res chain seq x y z
N SER A 1 -21.90 -27.79 -0.24
CA SER A 1 -20.74 -27.78 0.67
C SER A 1 -21.24 -27.68 2.11
N GLY A 2 -20.64 -28.42 3.04
CA GLY A 2 -21.14 -28.52 4.43
C GLY A 2 -21.12 -27.22 5.24
N LEU A 3 -20.28 -26.25 4.84
CA LEU A 3 -20.11 -24.96 5.51
C LEU A 3 -21.40 -24.13 5.64
N SER A 4 -22.36 -24.28 4.72
CA SER A 4 -23.63 -23.53 4.78
C SER A 4 -24.61 -24.06 5.83
N LYS A 5 -24.32 -25.20 6.45
CA LYS A 5 -25.15 -25.83 7.50
C LYS A 5 -24.61 -25.57 8.90
N LEU A 6 -23.47 -24.89 9.02
CA LEU A 6 -22.84 -24.60 10.28
C LEU A 6 -23.52 -23.37 10.91
N ASP A 7 -23.86 -23.50 12.19
CA ASP A 7 -24.49 -22.45 12.99
C ASP A 7 -23.52 -21.31 13.34
N ALA A 8 -24.02 -20.33 14.09
CA ALA A 8 -23.26 -19.15 14.51
C ALA A 8 -22.21 -19.43 15.61
N GLU A 9 -22.41 -20.50 16.39
CA GLU A 9 -21.52 -20.89 17.48
C GLU A 9 -20.36 -21.76 16.99
N HIS A 10 -20.46 -22.31 15.78
CA HIS A 10 -19.39 -23.09 15.17
C HIS A 10 -18.10 -22.25 15.03
N PRO A 11 -16.91 -22.78 15.41
CA PRO A 11 -15.66 -22.03 15.48
C PRO A 11 -15.07 -21.60 14.11
N SER A 12 -15.77 -21.82 13.00
CA SER A 12 -15.23 -21.56 11.66
C SER A 12 -15.47 -20.11 11.24
N LEU A 13 -14.40 -19.31 11.17
CA LEU A 13 -14.46 -17.94 10.67
C LEU A 13 -14.99 -17.86 9.23
N THR A 14 -14.57 -18.78 8.35
CA THR A 14 -15.05 -18.83 6.97
C THR A 14 -16.56 -19.05 6.90
N ALA A 15 -17.11 -19.97 7.70
CA ALA A 15 -18.55 -20.19 7.77
C ALA A 15 -19.27 -18.96 8.33
N ALA A 16 -18.71 -18.32 9.36
CA ALA A 16 -19.28 -17.12 9.96
C ALA A 16 -19.44 -15.97 8.95
N TYR A 17 -18.42 -15.69 8.13
CA TYR A 17 -18.51 -14.65 7.09
C TYR A 17 -19.37 -15.06 5.91
N ARG A 18 -19.25 -16.30 5.44
CA ARG A 18 -20.02 -16.79 4.29
C ARG A 18 -21.52 -16.87 4.58
N ASN A 19 -21.89 -17.28 5.80
CA ASN A 19 -23.28 -17.43 6.22
C ASN A 19 -23.88 -16.12 6.77
N GLY A 20 -23.09 -15.04 6.84
CA GLY A 20 -23.56 -13.73 7.27
C GLY A 20 -23.66 -13.54 8.80
N HIS A 21 -23.16 -14.49 9.60
CA HIS A 21 -23.04 -14.33 11.06
C HIS A 21 -21.98 -13.28 11.43
N ARG A 22 -21.03 -13.02 10.52
CA ARG A 22 -20.08 -11.89 10.57
C ARG A 22 -20.08 -11.17 9.22
N THR A 23 -19.95 -9.86 9.25
CA THR A 23 -19.89 -9.01 8.05
C THR A 23 -18.74 -8.01 8.14
N ILE A 24 -18.38 -7.42 7.01
CA ILE A 24 -17.53 -6.23 6.97
C ILE A 24 -18.46 -5.03 6.86
N ASP A 25 -18.46 -4.20 7.90
CA ASP A 25 -19.35 -3.05 7.95
C ASP A 25 -18.99 -2.01 6.89
N ILE A 26 -20.01 -1.54 6.19
CA ILE A 26 -19.87 -0.47 5.22
C ILE A 26 -19.95 0.86 5.98
N PRO A 27 -18.96 1.76 5.85
CA PRO A 27 -19.02 3.06 6.51
C PRO A 27 -20.30 3.81 6.14
N LYS A 28 -21.04 4.34 7.12
CA LYS A 28 -22.29 5.09 6.89
C LYS A 28 -22.07 6.40 6.15
N GLN A 29 -20.89 7.00 6.30
CA GLN A 29 -20.48 8.23 5.62
C GLN A 29 -19.14 7.99 4.92
N ARG A 30 -19.00 8.55 3.71
CA ARG A 30 -17.73 8.59 2.97
C ARG A 30 -17.02 9.91 3.27
N ARG A 31 -15.69 9.91 3.19
CA ARG A 31 -14.89 11.14 3.38
C ARG A 31 -15.25 12.15 2.29
N ALA A 32 -15.36 13.42 2.66
CA ALA A 32 -15.46 14.49 1.68
C ALA A 32 -14.17 14.55 0.85
N VAL A 33 -14.32 14.76 -0.46
CA VAL A 33 -13.20 14.96 -1.37
C VAL A 33 -12.92 16.45 -1.50
N GLY A 34 -11.66 16.84 -1.37
CA GLY A 34 -11.17 18.20 -1.60
C GLY A 34 -10.14 18.15 -2.72
N ASP A 35 -8.89 18.16 -2.32
CA ASP A 35 -7.71 18.10 -3.19
C ASP A 35 -7.70 16.84 -4.08
N LYS A 36 -7.05 16.95 -5.24
CA LYS A 36 -7.01 15.90 -6.27
C LYS A 36 -5.72 15.96 -7.08
N LEU A 37 -5.37 14.82 -7.65
CA LEU A 37 -4.40 14.69 -8.73
C LEU A 37 -5.13 14.45 -10.04
N ILE A 38 -4.62 15.00 -11.13
CA ILE A 38 -5.19 14.83 -12.47
C ILE A 38 -4.08 14.38 -13.40
N MET A 39 -4.20 13.18 -13.97
CA MET A 39 -3.35 12.72 -15.07
C MET A 39 -4.05 13.02 -16.38
N ARG A 40 -3.39 13.73 -17.30
CA ARG A 40 -3.92 14.07 -18.62
C ARG A 40 -3.43 13.13 -19.70
N GLU A 41 -4.30 12.76 -20.63
CA GLU A 41 -3.98 11.96 -21.83
C GLU A 41 -3.18 10.68 -21.55
N VAL A 42 -3.61 9.87 -20.58
CA VAL A 42 -2.92 8.65 -20.17
C VAL A 42 -2.89 7.60 -21.30
N ARG A 43 -1.70 7.31 -21.82
CA ARG A 43 -1.41 6.42 -22.95
C ARG A 43 -0.15 5.57 -22.70
N ALA A 44 -0.32 4.36 -22.17
CA ALA A 44 0.78 3.41 -22.03
C ALA A 44 0.27 1.97 -22.17
N ASN A 45 1.05 1.11 -22.82
CA ASN A 45 0.67 -0.26 -23.13
C ASN A 45 -0.71 -0.30 -23.82
N ASN A 46 -1.72 -0.88 -23.17
CA ASN A 46 -3.08 -1.00 -23.69
C ASN A 46 -4.02 0.15 -23.28
N LEU A 47 -3.54 1.16 -22.53
CA LEU A 47 -4.32 2.34 -22.14
C LEU A 47 -4.52 3.26 -23.35
N GLN A 48 -5.77 3.61 -23.67
CA GLN A 48 -6.19 4.23 -24.94
C GLN A 48 -6.36 5.75 -24.89
N GLY A 49 -5.68 6.47 -23.99
CA GLY A 49 -5.80 7.93 -23.91
C GLY A 49 -7.05 8.38 -23.17
N PHE A 50 -6.91 8.63 -21.87
CA PHE A 50 -7.97 9.17 -21.04
C PHE A 50 -7.39 10.05 -19.93
N ASP A 51 -8.22 10.90 -19.35
CA ASP A 51 -7.86 11.66 -18.16
C ASP A 51 -8.27 10.88 -16.91
N ALA A 52 -7.40 10.84 -15.90
CA ALA A 52 -7.66 10.19 -14.63
C ALA A 52 -7.60 11.20 -13.50
N THR A 53 -8.70 11.37 -12.75
CA THR A 53 -8.72 12.18 -11.53
C THR A 53 -8.68 11.29 -10.31
N ILE A 54 -7.74 11.54 -9.41
CA ILE A 54 -7.53 10.78 -8.18
C ILE A 54 -7.73 11.72 -6.99
N PRO A 55 -8.82 11.60 -6.23
CA PRO A 55 -9.05 12.44 -5.07
C PRO A 55 -8.09 12.09 -3.92
N LEU A 56 -7.46 13.11 -3.35
CA LEU A 56 -6.60 12.97 -2.18
C LEU A 56 -7.42 12.89 -0.88
N ARG A 57 -6.76 12.50 0.21
CA ARG A 57 -7.36 12.32 1.56
C ARG A 57 -8.58 11.38 1.58
N SER A 58 -8.65 10.47 0.62
CA SER A 58 -9.75 9.52 0.45
C SER A 58 -9.21 8.10 0.23
N LEU A 59 -10.06 7.10 0.45
CA LEU A 59 -9.72 5.71 0.08
C LEU A 59 -10.13 5.50 -1.37
N VAL A 60 -9.14 5.49 -2.28
CA VAL A 60 -9.36 5.30 -3.72
C VAL A 60 -9.08 3.84 -4.08
N ALA A 61 -10.06 3.19 -4.72
CA ALA A 61 -9.91 1.84 -5.25
C ALA A 61 -9.84 1.91 -6.78
N VAL A 62 -8.75 1.40 -7.37
CA VAL A 62 -8.64 1.19 -8.81
C VAL A 62 -9.00 -0.25 -9.15
N SER A 63 -10.18 -0.44 -9.72
CA SER A 63 -10.75 -1.75 -10.03
C SER A 63 -10.93 -1.97 -11.53
N GLY A 64 -11.09 -3.23 -11.94
CA GLY A 64 -11.26 -3.62 -13.33
C GLY A 64 -10.76 -5.04 -13.59
N VAL A 65 -11.19 -5.65 -14.69
CA VAL A 65 -10.83 -7.02 -15.08
C VAL A 65 -9.33 -7.22 -15.25
N SER A 66 -8.84 -8.46 -15.23
CA SER A 66 -7.42 -8.74 -15.53
C SER A 66 -7.05 -8.19 -16.91
N GLY A 67 -5.86 -7.61 -17.06
CA GLY A 67 -5.42 -7.00 -18.31
C GLY A 67 -5.95 -5.59 -18.60
N SER A 68 -6.86 -5.02 -17.80
CA SER A 68 -7.41 -3.65 -18.00
C SER A 68 -6.40 -2.50 -17.85
N GLY A 69 -5.14 -2.77 -17.49
CA GLY A 69 -4.10 -1.74 -17.36
C GLY A 69 -4.01 -1.05 -15.99
N LYS A 70 -4.69 -1.56 -14.95
CA LYS A 70 -4.60 -1.02 -13.56
C LYS A 70 -3.16 -0.89 -13.06
N SER A 71 -2.35 -1.94 -13.22
CA SER A 71 -0.95 -1.94 -12.80
C SER A 71 -0.10 -0.99 -13.65
N THR A 72 -0.42 -0.85 -14.94
CA THR A 72 0.21 0.17 -15.79
C THR A 72 -0.08 1.57 -15.24
N LEU A 73 -1.36 1.89 -15.00
CA LEU A 73 -1.79 3.20 -14.50
C LEU A 73 -1.13 3.55 -13.16
N ILE A 74 -1.16 2.63 -12.20
CA ILE A 74 -0.69 2.93 -10.84
C ILE A 74 0.82 2.72 -10.70
N THR A 75 1.30 1.51 -11.00
CA THR A 75 2.68 1.13 -10.68
C THR A 75 3.69 1.64 -11.71
N GLN A 76 3.33 1.75 -12.98
CA GLN A 76 4.26 2.19 -14.03
C GLN A 76 4.19 3.69 -14.31
N LEU A 77 3.03 4.32 -14.10
CA LEU A 77 2.84 5.75 -14.40
C LEU A 77 2.72 6.61 -13.14
N LEU A 78 1.67 6.43 -12.33
CA LEU A 78 1.38 7.35 -11.22
C LEU A 78 2.46 7.35 -10.13
N VAL A 79 2.89 6.17 -9.67
CA VAL A 79 3.87 6.04 -8.57
C VAL A 79 5.22 6.67 -8.95
N PRO A 80 5.85 6.35 -10.10
CA PRO A 80 7.08 7.01 -10.52
C PRO A 80 6.92 8.52 -10.74
N ALA A 81 5.76 8.97 -11.22
CA ALA A 81 5.49 10.39 -11.45
C ALA A 81 5.45 11.19 -10.14
N ILE A 82 4.72 10.69 -9.13
CA ILE A 82 4.67 11.32 -7.81
C ILE A 82 6.07 11.29 -7.16
N GLN A 83 6.81 10.19 -7.29
CA GLN A 83 8.17 10.10 -6.74
C GLN A 83 9.09 11.16 -7.36
N ALA A 84 9.06 11.33 -8.69
CA ALA A 84 9.87 12.32 -9.38
C ALA A 84 9.53 13.76 -8.99
N GLU A 85 8.25 14.04 -8.71
CA GLU A 85 7.80 15.33 -8.18
C GLU A 85 8.36 15.58 -6.77
N LEU A 86 8.24 14.60 -5.87
CA LEU A 86 8.75 14.69 -4.49
C LEU A 86 10.28 14.83 -4.43
N ASP A 87 10.99 14.17 -5.35
CA ASP A 87 12.44 14.25 -5.45
C ASP A 87 12.93 15.58 -6.08
N GLY A 88 12.01 16.45 -6.52
CA GLY A 88 12.32 17.73 -7.16
C GLY A 88 12.90 17.60 -8.57
N PHE A 89 12.85 16.41 -9.17
CA PHE A 89 13.36 16.18 -10.52
C PHE A 89 12.38 16.62 -11.60
N GLY A 90 11.09 16.78 -11.29
CA GLY A 90 10.05 17.29 -12.19
C GLY A 90 10.12 16.71 -13.60
N GLY A 91 9.41 15.61 -13.87
CA GLY A 91 9.52 14.89 -15.14
C GLY A 91 8.17 14.63 -15.80
N ASN A 92 8.07 14.93 -17.10
CA ASN A 92 6.99 14.43 -17.97
C ASN A 92 7.17 12.93 -18.18
N PRO A 93 6.31 12.06 -17.63
CA PRO A 93 6.53 10.64 -17.75
C PRO A 93 6.10 10.16 -19.13
N LYS A 94 6.85 9.22 -19.69
CA LYS A 94 6.39 8.51 -20.88
C LYS A 94 5.05 7.86 -20.57
N GLY A 95 4.03 8.26 -21.32
CA GLY A 95 2.73 7.62 -21.30
C GLY A 95 1.61 8.39 -20.63
N PHE A 96 1.78 9.68 -20.39
CA PHE A 96 0.71 10.67 -20.21
C PHE A 96 1.23 12.08 -20.50
N ALA A 97 0.35 13.06 -20.68
CA ALA A 97 0.73 14.43 -21.06
C ALA A 97 1.20 15.29 -19.88
N SER A 98 0.46 15.26 -18.77
CA SER A 98 0.78 16.02 -17.55
C SER A 98 0.21 15.35 -16.30
N LEU A 99 0.86 15.62 -15.17
CA LEU A 99 0.32 15.38 -13.84
C LEU A 99 0.06 16.75 -13.21
N GLU A 100 -1.20 17.01 -12.85
CA GLU A 100 -1.71 18.31 -12.39
C GLU A 100 -2.47 18.15 -11.07
N GLY A 101 -2.87 19.29 -10.49
CA GLY A 101 -3.67 19.36 -9.28
C GLY A 101 -2.82 19.70 -8.06
N ASP A 102 -3.19 19.17 -6.91
CA ASP A 102 -2.67 19.57 -5.61
C ASP A 102 -1.38 18.81 -5.24
N LEU A 103 -0.45 18.69 -6.19
CA LEU A 103 0.83 17.96 -6.05
C LEU A 103 1.67 18.48 -4.90
N GLY A 104 1.71 19.80 -4.71
CA GLY A 104 2.47 20.45 -3.63
C GLY A 104 1.94 20.15 -2.22
N THR A 105 0.82 19.42 -2.09
CA THR A 105 0.31 18.97 -0.79
C THR A 105 0.85 17.59 -0.39
N LEU A 106 1.63 16.94 -1.27
CA LEU A 106 2.27 15.66 -1.02
C LEU A 106 3.68 15.89 -0.46
N GLU A 107 3.98 15.26 0.68
CA GLU A 107 5.32 15.30 1.29
C GLU A 107 6.06 13.96 1.14
N HIS A 108 5.30 12.86 1.15
CA HIS A 108 5.84 11.50 1.14
C HIS A 108 4.97 10.58 0.29
N LEU A 109 5.63 9.63 -0.39
CA LEU A 109 4.99 8.54 -1.12
C LEU A 109 5.48 7.21 -0.55
N GLU A 110 4.54 6.41 -0.03
CA GLU A 110 4.81 5.05 0.42
C GLU A 110 4.16 4.05 -0.53
N PHE A 111 4.99 3.31 -1.28
CA PHE A 111 4.52 2.29 -2.22
C PHE A 111 4.74 0.88 -1.68
N VAL A 112 3.69 0.33 -1.05
CA VAL A 112 3.69 -1.05 -0.55
C VAL A 112 3.34 -2.01 -1.70
N ASN A 113 4.22 -2.96 -1.99
CA ASN A 113 4.07 -3.94 -3.06
C ASN A 113 4.15 -5.38 -2.54
N GLN A 114 3.94 -6.35 -3.43
CA GLN A 114 3.95 -7.79 -3.11
C GLN A 114 5.35 -8.41 -3.23
N ASN A 115 6.42 -7.61 -3.35
CA ASN A 115 7.76 -8.17 -3.39
C ASN A 115 8.10 -8.79 -2.03
N PRO A 116 8.87 -9.89 -1.99
CA PRO A 116 9.32 -10.48 -0.73
C PRO A 116 10.06 -9.43 0.12
N ILE A 117 9.73 -9.41 1.41
CA ILE A 117 10.31 -8.50 2.41
C ILE A 117 11.84 -8.57 2.45
N GLY A 118 12.40 -9.75 2.17
CA GLY A 118 13.80 -9.91 1.85
C GLY A 118 14.08 -11.22 1.13
N LYS A 119 15.20 -11.28 0.42
CA LYS A 119 15.61 -12.44 -0.40
C LYS A 119 16.47 -13.45 0.37
N SER A 120 16.68 -13.24 1.68
CA SER A 120 17.56 -14.08 2.51
C SER A 120 16.85 -14.63 3.74
N SER A 121 17.38 -15.74 4.28
CA SER A 121 16.91 -16.38 5.51
C SER A 121 17.01 -15.50 6.77
N ARG A 122 17.73 -14.37 6.70
CA ARG A 122 17.85 -13.39 7.79
C ARG A 122 16.69 -12.39 7.84
N SER A 123 15.83 -12.39 6.82
CA SER A 123 14.71 -11.45 6.71
C SER A 123 13.49 -12.04 7.41
N ASN A 124 13.09 -11.43 8.51
CA ASN A 124 11.89 -11.79 9.26
C ASN A 124 11.13 -10.52 9.69
N PRO A 125 9.87 -10.62 10.15
CA PRO A 125 9.08 -9.44 10.52
C PRO A 125 9.75 -8.53 11.54
N VAL A 126 10.48 -9.09 12.51
CA VAL A 126 11.15 -8.35 13.60
C VAL A 126 12.33 -7.54 13.09
N THR A 127 13.10 -8.10 12.14
CA THR A 127 14.18 -7.37 11.44
C THR A 127 13.65 -6.29 10.49
N TYR A 128 12.48 -6.52 9.88
CA TYR A 128 11.91 -5.58 8.92
C TYR A 128 11.38 -4.31 9.58
N VAL A 129 10.65 -4.46 10.69
CA VAL A 129 10.15 -3.32 11.48
C VAL A 129 11.22 -2.72 12.39
N LYS A 130 12.47 -3.17 12.28
CA LYS A 130 13.63 -2.79 13.12
C LYS A 130 13.45 -3.02 14.63
N ALA A 131 12.43 -3.77 15.05
CA ALA A 131 12.22 -4.12 16.45
C ALA A 131 13.39 -4.95 17.02
N PHE A 132 14.12 -5.67 16.17
CA PHE A 132 15.28 -6.44 16.64
C PHE A 132 16.42 -5.53 17.10
N ASP A 133 16.52 -4.30 16.61
CA ASP A 133 17.53 -3.34 17.04
C ASP A 133 17.30 -2.93 18.50
N GLU A 134 16.04 -2.65 18.86
CA GLU A 134 15.63 -2.36 20.24
C GLU A 134 15.86 -3.57 21.16
N ILE A 135 15.55 -4.78 20.70
CA ILE A 135 15.80 -6.02 21.47
C ILE A 135 17.31 -6.20 21.71
N ARG A 136 18.14 -5.99 20.67
CA ARG A 136 19.60 -6.09 20.80
C ARG A 136 20.16 -5.04 21.74
N SER A 137 19.65 -3.80 21.66
CA SER A 137 19.99 -2.73 22.59
C SER A 137 19.67 -3.11 24.03
N LEU A 138 18.44 -3.58 24.30
CA LEU A 138 17.98 -4.01 25.63
C LEU A 138 18.86 -5.14 26.20
N LEU A 139 19.18 -6.15 25.40
CA LEU A 139 19.99 -7.29 25.85
C LEU A 139 21.45 -6.89 26.13
N ALA A 140 22.03 -6.04 25.27
CA ALA A 140 23.37 -5.49 25.48
C ALA A 140 23.45 -4.62 26.74
N ASP A 141 22.33 -4.03 27.16
CA ASP A 141 22.29 -3.14 28.32
C ASP A 141 22.29 -3.86 29.68
N THR A 142 22.14 -5.20 29.68
CA THR A 142 22.20 -6.02 30.89
C THR A 142 23.59 -6.01 31.55
N SER A 143 23.65 -6.05 32.88
CA SER A 143 24.92 -6.01 33.64
C SER A 143 25.90 -7.10 33.21
N HIS A 144 25.39 -8.30 32.91
CA HIS A 144 26.20 -9.42 32.45
C HIS A 144 26.75 -9.21 31.03
N ALA A 145 25.98 -8.63 30.11
CA ALA A 145 26.44 -8.29 28.77
C ALA A 145 27.52 -7.19 28.81
N LYS A 146 27.30 -6.14 29.61
CA LYS A 146 28.27 -5.06 29.85
C LYS A 146 29.59 -5.57 30.44
N ALA A 147 29.53 -6.45 31.45
CA ALA A 147 30.71 -7.06 32.05
C ALA A 147 31.55 -7.90 31.06
N ARG A 148 30.92 -8.40 30.00
CA ARG A 148 31.57 -9.18 28.92
C ARG A 148 31.88 -8.36 27.67
N GLY A 149 31.62 -7.05 27.67
CA GLY A 149 31.86 -6.18 26.53
C GLY A 149 31.00 -6.49 25.29
N LEU A 150 29.85 -7.15 25.47
CA LEU A 150 28.93 -7.47 24.37
C LEU A 150 28.20 -6.19 23.93
N LYS A 151 28.04 -6.02 22.62
CA LYS A 151 27.41 -4.85 21.99
C LYS A 151 26.18 -5.29 21.17
N PRO A 152 25.24 -4.36 20.88
CA PRO A 152 24.09 -4.65 20.04
C PRO A 152 24.47 -5.21 18.67
#